data_AF-A0A520HA71-F1
#
_entry.id   AF-A0A520HA71-F1
#
_cell.length_a   1.000
_cell.length_b   1.000
_cell.length_c   1.000
_cell.angle_alpha   90.00
_cell.angle_beta   90.00
_cell.angle_gamma   90.00
#
_symmetry.space_group_name_H-M   'P 1'
#
loop_
_entity.id
_entity.type
_entity.pdbx_description
1 polymer ?
#
loop_
_entity_poly.entity_id
_entity_poly.type
_entity_poly.pdbx_seq_one_letter_code
_entity_poly.pdbx_strand_id
1 'polypeptide(L)' 'MTAHALTPEARDRLYAEVARAITAAGTERESLFLARLTLLLFERVGDEARCRDALTDALRGLPVPSLSAIRTHNGD' A
#
# COMPACT_ATOMS: atom_id res chain seq x y z
N MET A 1 8.42 -24.40 -2.02
CA MET A 1 8.55 -23.13 -1.28
C MET A 1 7.18 -22.71 -0.80
N THR A 2 6.83 -23.00 0.46
CA THR A 2 5.54 -22.66 1.04
C THR A 2 5.51 -21.17 1.34
N ALA A 3 4.65 -20.43 0.63
CA ALA A 3 4.31 -19.07 0.99
C ALA A 3 3.82 -19.06 2.44
N HIS A 4 4.60 -18.49 3.36
CA HIS A 4 4.17 -18.29 4.74
C HIS A 4 3.24 -17.10 4.78
N ALA A 5 1.97 -17.35 4.41
CA ALA A 5 0.93 -16.35 4.55
C ALA A 5 0.83 -15.93 6.02
N LEU A 6 0.82 -14.63 6.28
CA LEU A 6 0.58 -14.08 7.61
C LEU A 6 -0.75 -14.60 8.16
N THR A 7 -0.79 -14.94 9.45
CA THR A 7 -2.08 -15.20 10.12
C THR A 7 -2.94 -13.94 10.08
N PRO A 8 -4.28 -14.06 10.13
CA PRO A 8 -5.17 -12.89 10.15
C PRO A 8 -4.80 -11.89 11.25
N GLU A 9 -4.46 -12.36 12.45
CA GLU A 9 -4.12 -11.52 13.60
C GLU A 9 -2.76 -10.84 13.43
N ALA A 10 -1.81 -11.49 12.77
CA ALA A 10 -0.54 -10.86 12.42
C ALA A 10 -0.75 -9.77 11.36
N ARG A 11 -1.61 -10.03 10.37
CA ARG A 11 -1.97 -9.08 9.32
C ARG A 11 -2.64 -7.83 9.90
N ASP A 12 -3.60 -8.01 10.81
CA ASP A 12 -4.33 -6.90 11.42
C ASP A 12 -3.42 -6.03 12.29
N ARG A 13 -2.52 -6.65 13.07
CA ARG A 13 -1.53 -5.91 13.86
C ARG A 13 -0.58 -5.11 12.97
N LEU A 14 -0.04 -5.74 11.93
CA LEU A 14 0.83 -5.06 10.96
C LEU A 14 0.11 -3.93 10.23
N TYR A 15 -1.16 -4.11 9.87
CA TYR A 15 -1.97 -3.05 9.29
C TYR A 15 -2.10 -1.86 10.24
N ALA A 16 -2.40 -2.10 11.52
CA ALA A 16 -2.49 -1.04 12.53
C ALA A 16 -1.15 -0.33 12.79
N GLU A 17 -0.02 -1.04 12.67
CA GLU A 17 1.31 -0.46 12.79
C GLU A 17 1.67 0.38 11.56
N VAL A 18 1.40 -0.11 10.35
CA VAL A 18 1.62 0.63 9.10
C VAL A 18 0.76 1.90 9.06
N ALA A 19 -0.52 1.83 9.42
CA ALA A 19 -1.40 3.00 9.48
C ALA A 19 -0.88 4.08 10.45
N ARG A 20 -0.39 3.65 11.62
CA ARG A 20 0.26 4.54 12.59
C ARG A 20 1.54 5.16 12.05
N ALA A 21 2.38 4.39 11.35
CA ALA A 21 3.61 4.88 10.75
C ALA A 21 3.34 5.90 9.62
N ILE A 22 2.34 5.63 8.77
CA ILE A 22 1.87 6.57 7.74
C ILE A 22 1.39 7.88 8.37
N THR A 23 0.57 7.78 9.42
CA THR A 23 0.08 8.96 10.16
C THR A 23 1.24 9.77 10.75
N ALA A 24 2.24 9.10 11.31
CA ALA A 24 3.44 9.74 11.86
C ALA A 24 4.35 10.36 10.79
N ALA A 25 4.39 9.78 9.57
CA ALA A 25 5.10 10.37 8.45
C ALA A 25 4.45 11.70 8.01
N GLY A 26 3.12 11.77 8.07
CA GLY A 26 2.33 12.92 7.66
C GLY A 26 2.19 13.03 6.14
N THR A 27 1.15 13.75 5.70
CA THR A 27 0.70 13.78 4.29
C THR A 27 1.80 14.19 3.30
N GLU A 28 2.66 15.14 3.67
CA GLU A 28 3.75 15.62 2.80
C GLU A 28 4.82 14.56 2.51
N ARG A 29 5.02 13.62 3.44
CA ARG A 29 6.08 12.60 3.35
C ARG A 29 5.55 11.19 3.16
N GLU A 30 4.22 11.02 3.15
CA GLU A 30 3.56 9.72 3.04
C GLU A 30 4.06 8.94 1.82
N SER A 31 4.05 9.54 0.64
CA SER A 31 4.50 8.87 -0.59
C SER A 31 5.96 8.45 -0.53
N LEU A 32 6.82 9.29 0.07
CA LEU A 32 8.25 8.97 0.25
C LEU A 32 8.45 7.84 1.25
N PHE A 33 7.70 7.86 2.35
CA PHE A 33 7.71 6.79 3.36
C PHE A 33 7.28 5.46 2.75
N LEU A 34 6.17 5.44 2.01
CA LEU A 34 5.65 4.24 1.35
C LEU A 34 6.64 3.71 0.30
N ALA A 35 7.19 4.57 -0.55
CA ALA A 35 8.20 4.17 -1.53
C ALA A 35 9.42 3.53 -0.84
N ARG A 36 9.92 4.13 0.25
CA ARG A 36 11.04 3.58 1.02
C ARG A 36 10.69 2.25 1.69
N LEU A 37 9.51 2.13 2.30
CA LEU A 37 9.05 0.91 2.94
C LEU A 37 8.95 -0.24 1.92
N THR A 38 8.38 0.04 0.74
CA THR A 38 8.28 -0.94 -0.36
C THR A 38 9.66 -1.39 -0.84
N LEU A 39 10.61 -0.47 -1.04
CA LEU A 39 11.98 -0.83 -1.44
C LEU A 39 12.66 -1.74 -0.42
N LEU A 40 12.55 -1.43 0.88
CA LEU A 40 13.10 -2.27 1.95
C LEU A 40 12.47 -3.67 1.94
N LEU A 41 11.17 -3.79 1.65
CA LEU A 41 10.51 -5.09 1.53
C LEU A 41 10.96 -5.85 0.28
N PHE A 42 11.17 -5.18 -0.85
CA PHE A 42 11.69 -5.79 -2.08
C PHE A 42 13.11 -6.33 -1.90
N GLU A 43 13.96 -5.63 -1.15
CA GLU A 43 15.28 -6.15 -0.76
C GLU A 43 15.17 -7.45 0.05
N ARG A 44 14.13 -7.59 0.89
CA ARG A 44 13.86 -8.85 1.62
C ARG A 44 13.33 -9.96 0.71
N VAL A 45 12.61 -9.61 -0.36
CA VAL A 45 12.11 -10.59 -1.35
C VAL A 45 13.24 -11.10 -2.23
N GLY A 46 14.16 -10.23 -2.65
CA GLY A 46 15.38 -10.58 -3.39
C GLY A 46 15.15 -11.05 -4.83
N ASP A 47 13.92 -10.92 -5.37
CA ASP A 47 13.54 -11.38 -6.71
C ASP A 47 12.78 -10.27 -7.44
N GLU A 48 13.43 -9.68 -8.44
CA GLU A 48 12.88 -8.56 -9.22
C GLU A 48 11.59 -8.93 -9.96
N ALA A 49 11.48 -10.15 -10.50
CA ALA A 49 10.28 -10.56 -11.23
C ALA A 49 9.08 -10.63 -10.28
N ARG A 50 9.26 -11.22 -9.09
CA ARG A 50 8.22 -11.23 -8.05
C ARG A 50 7.84 -9.85 -7.56
N CYS A 51 8.81 -8.93 -7.43
CA CYS A 51 8.53 -7.55 -7.07
C CYS A 51 7.70 -6.82 -8.14
N ARG A 52 7.99 -7.05 -9.43
CA ARG A 52 7.21 -6.50 -10.55
C ARG A 52 5.80 -7.08 -10.64
N ASP A 53 5.65 -8.37 -10.37
CA ASP A 53 4.33 -9.01 -10.30
C ASP A 53 3.49 -8.41 -9.16
N ALA A 54 4.07 -8.26 -7.97
CA ALA A 54 3.40 -7.63 -6.83
C ALA A 54 2.99 -6.17 -7.10
N LEU A 55 3.83 -5.39 -7.81
CA LEU A 55 3.46 -4.04 -8.24
C LEU A 55 2.26 -4.04 -9.18
N THR A 56 2.27 -4.95 -10.16
CA THR A 56 1.17 -5.09 -11.13
C THR A 56 -0.13 -5.46 -10.43
N ASP A 57 -0.09 -6.40 -9.49
CA ASP A 57 -1.25 -6.81 -8.71
C ASP A 57 -1.77 -5.69 -7.81
N ALA A 58 -0.88 -4.94 -7.15
CA ALA A 58 -1.27 -3.78 -6.34
C ALA A 58 -1.97 -2.70 -7.19
N LEU A 59 -1.46 -2.41 -8.40
CA LEU A 59 -2.07 -1.45 -9.32
C LEU A 59 -3.45 -1.90 -9.80
N ARG A 60 -3.64 -3.19 -10.08
CA ARG A 60 -4.95 -3.74 -10.48
C ARG A 60 -5.99 -3.67 -9.36
N GLY A 61 -5.55 -3.72 -8.10
CA GLY A 61 -6.43 -3.64 -6.93
C GLY A 61 -6.86 -2.22 -6.56
N LEU A 62 -6.29 -1.18 -7.19
CA LEU A 62 -6.68 0.19 -6.90
C LEU A 62 -8.12 0.44 -7.40
N PRO A 63 -9.02 0.97 -6.55
CA PRO A 63 -10.35 1.34 -7.00
C PRO A 63 -10.22 2.45 -8.05
N VAL A 64 -10.79 2.21 -9.23
CA VAL A 64 -10.91 3.25 -10.26
C VAL A 64 -11.73 4.39 -9.65
N PRO A 65 -11.25 5.65 -9.68
CA PRO A 65 -12.05 6.77 -9.19
C PRO A 65 -13.35 6.80 -9.98
N SER A 66 -14.46 6.48 -9.31
CA SER A 66 -15.78 6.58 -9.90
C SER A 66 -16.10 8.07 -10.08
N LEU A 67 -16.40 8.48 -11.31
CA LEU A 67 -16.67 9.86 -11.72
C LEU A 67 -17.79 10.57 -10.93
N SER A 68 -18.52 9.86 -10.06
CA SER A 68 -19.53 10.42 -9.16
C SER A 68 -18.96 11.30 -8.04
N ALA A 69 -17.67 11.21 -7.71
CA ALA A 69 -17.08 12.03 -6.64
C ALA A 69 -16.76 13.49 -7.05
N ILE A 70 -16.86 13.83 -8.35
CA ILE A 70 -16.56 15.18 -8.87
C ILE A 70 -17.79 16.11 -8.87
N ARG A 71 -18.99 15.61 -8.54
CA ARG A 71 -20.24 16.40 -8.49
C ARG A 71 -20.67 16.76 -7.06
N THR A 72 -19.85 17.48 -6.30
CA THR A 72 -20.34 18.05 -5.02
C THR A 72 -19.78 19.42 -4.66
N HIS A 73 -19.30 20.21 -5.62
CA HIS A 73 -18.94 21.62 -5.35
C HIS A 73 -19.37 22.61 -6.43
N ASN A 74 -20.57 22.47 -6.98
CA ASN A 74 -21.15 23.60 -7.73
C ASN A 74 -22.68 23.56 -7.63
N GLY A 75 -23.23 24.33 -6.70
CA GLY A 75 -24.67 24.49 -6.50
C GLY A 75 -25.03 24.77 -5.04
N ASP A 76 -24.74 25.99 -4.58
CA ASP A 76 -25.72 26.97 -4.06
C ASP A 76 -24.98 28.25 -3.62
#